data_AF-A0A7X7I3U5-F1
#
_entry.id   AF-A0A7X7I3U5-F1
#
_cell.length_a   1.000
_cell.length_b   1.000
_cell.length_c   1.000
_cell.angle_alpha   90.00
_cell.angle_beta   90.00
_cell.angle_gamma   90.00
#
_symmetry.space_group_name_H-M   'P 1'
#
loop_
_entity.id
_entity.type
_entity.pdbx_description
1 polymer ?
#
loop_
_entity_poly.entity_id
_entity_poly.type
_entity_poly.pdbx_seq_one_letter_code
_entity_poly.pdbx_strand_id
1 'polypeptide(L)'
;MKHRAIRVLPYPNGMGSGKKYVKDNLSREVEALRRRHASTILVVLQDADEFSVDRIKSELDAELRSPRGDNEPIVYVIPRWHIQTWLAYLDGKNVDEKNKESYQSAYGKISESKDAHVFIDKLASDCRNNKQLESPPESLVAACAEFDRIRRLL
;
A
#
# COMPACT_ATOMS: atom_id res chain seq x y z
N MET A 1 -12.69 13.27 -19.24
CA MET A 1 -12.06 12.59 -18.09
C MET A 1 -12.96 11.45 -17.65
N LYS A 2 -12.50 10.20 -17.59
CA LYS A 2 -13.26 9.14 -16.91
C LYS A 2 -13.30 9.46 -15.42
N HIS A 3 -14.49 9.65 -14.84
CA HIS A 3 -14.63 9.80 -13.39
C HIS A 3 -14.13 8.52 -12.71
N ARG A 4 -13.03 8.62 -11.97
CA ARG A 4 -12.53 7.53 -11.13
C ARG A 4 -13.21 7.65 -9.77
N ALA A 5 -14.11 6.72 -9.47
CA ALA A 5 -14.72 6.64 -8.14
C ALA A 5 -13.77 5.87 -7.20
N ILE A 6 -13.26 6.55 -6.17
CA ILE A 6 -12.50 5.91 -5.09
C ILE A 6 -13.47 5.62 -3.96
N ARG A 7 -13.57 4.36 -3.55
CA ARG A 7 -14.32 3.94 -2.36
C ARG A 7 -13.32 3.48 -1.31
N VAL A 8 -13.23 4.24 -0.23
CA VAL A 8 -12.44 3.85 0.95
C VAL A 8 -13.36 3.13 1.92
N LEU A 9 -12.97 1.93 2.37
CA LEU A 9 -13.70 1.23 3.41
C LEU A 9 -13.45 1.91 4.76
N PRO A 10 -14.49 2.17 5.57
CA PRO A 10 -14.30 2.83 6.86
C PRO A 10 -13.42 1.96 7.76
N TYR A 11 -12.49 2.61 8.45
CA TYR A 11 -11.73 1.98 9.52
C TYR A 11 -12.67 1.72 10.72
N PRO A 12 -12.69 0.51 11.30
CA PRO A 12 -13.60 0.16 12.39
C PRO A 12 -13.11 0.74 13.73
N ASN A 13 -13.26 2.04 13.92
CA ASN A 13 -12.87 2.74 15.15
C ASN A 13 -13.46 2.04 16.39
N GLY A 14 -12.60 1.66 17.34
CA GLY A 14 -12.99 1.03 18.61
C GLY A 14 -13.45 -0.43 18.53
N MET A 15 -13.45 -1.06 17.35
CA MET A 15 -13.93 -2.44 17.16
C MET A 15 -12.81 -3.46 16.87
N GLY A 16 -11.55 -3.10 17.16
CA GLY A 16 -10.41 -4.00 17.05
C GLY A 16 -9.25 -3.43 16.22
N SER A 17 -8.42 -4.33 15.71
CA SER A 17 -7.24 -3.96 14.90
C SER A 17 -7.60 -3.78 13.43
N GLY A 18 -7.11 -2.70 12.82
CA GLY A 18 -7.19 -2.50 11.37
C GLY A 18 -6.66 -3.67 10.56
N LYS A 19 -5.58 -4.32 11.02
CA LYS A 19 -5.00 -5.49 10.35
C LYS A 19 -5.96 -6.66 10.34
N LYS A 20 -6.60 -6.93 11.49
CA LYS A 20 -7.63 -7.96 11.59
C LYS A 20 -8.81 -7.64 10.67
N TYR A 21 -9.24 -6.38 10.62
CA TYR A 21 -10.32 -5.97 9.73
C TYR A 21 -9.99 -6.17 8.25
N VAL A 22 -8.76 -5.85 7.82
CA VAL A 22 -8.30 -6.11 6.45
C VAL A 22 -8.40 -7.61 6.14
N LYS A 23 -7.82 -8.47 6.99
CA LYS A 23 -7.86 -9.93 6.80
C LYS A 23 -9.29 -10.48 6.75
N ASP A 24 -10.12 -10.13 7.74
CA ASP A 24 -11.50 -10.60 7.86
C ASP A 24 -12.39 -10.21 6.65
N ASN A 25 -12.06 -9.10 5.97
CA ASN A 25 -12.85 -8.60 4.84
C ASN A 25 -12.24 -8.89 3.46
N LEU A 26 -10.95 -9.25 3.38
CA LEU A 26 -10.21 -9.35 2.11
C LEU A 26 -10.90 -10.29 1.11
N SER A 27 -11.22 -11.51 1.54
CA SER A 27 -11.88 -12.51 0.68
C SER A 27 -13.19 -11.97 0.09
N ARG A 28 -14.00 -11.24 0.86
CA ARG A 28 -15.26 -10.66 0.40
C ARG A 28 -15.04 -9.59 -0.67
N GLU A 29 -14.08 -8.70 -0.47
CA GLU A 29 -13.79 -7.61 -1.42
C GLU A 29 -13.16 -8.15 -2.72
N VAL A 30 -12.35 -9.21 -2.64
CA VAL A 30 -11.81 -9.90 -3.83
C VAL A 30 -12.92 -10.59 -4.62
N GLU A 31 -13.88 -11.25 -3.97
CA GLU A 31 -15.04 -11.81 -4.67
C GLU A 31 -15.91 -10.74 -5.33
N ALA A 32 -16.13 -9.62 -4.64
CA ALA A 32 -16.85 -8.49 -5.19
C ALA A 32 -16.15 -7.91 -6.43
N LEU A 33 -14.81 -7.81 -6.39
CA LEU A 33 -14.00 -7.41 -7.54
C LEU A 33 -14.17 -8.38 -8.70
N ARG A 34 -14.02 -9.69 -8.46
CA ARG A 34 -14.11 -10.74 -9.49
C ARG A 34 -15.47 -10.80 -10.19
N ARG A 35 -16.55 -10.43 -9.49
CA ARG A 35 -17.92 -10.37 -10.06
C ARG A 35 -18.20 -9.06 -10.80
N ARG A 36 -17.35 -8.05 -10.65
CA ARG A 36 -17.61 -6.70 -11.16
C ARG A 36 -17.23 -6.59 -12.63
N HIS A 37 -18.17 -6.12 -13.46
CA HIS A 37 -17.93 -5.89 -14.88
C HIS A 37 -17.20 -4.58 -15.20
N ALA A 38 -17.25 -3.60 -14.30
CA ALA A 38 -16.53 -2.34 -14.47
C ALA A 38 -15.05 -2.52 -14.10
N SER A 39 -14.14 -1.97 -14.93
CA SER A 39 -12.70 -1.91 -14.62
C SER A 39 -12.47 -1.27 -13.25
N THR A 40 -11.95 -2.07 -12.32
CA THR A 40 -11.80 -1.74 -10.90
C THR A 40 -10.46 -2.28 -10.43
N ILE A 41 -9.77 -1.53 -9.56
CA ILE A 41 -8.56 -1.97 -8.88
C ILE A 41 -8.88 -2.05 -7.39
N LEU A 42 -8.55 -3.17 -6.75
CA LEU A 42 -8.59 -3.30 -5.31
C LEU A 42 -7.19 -3.01 -4.76
N VAL A 43 -7.09 -2.01 -3.88
CA VAL A 43 -5.86 -1.69 -3.17
C VAL A 43 -6.02 -2.12 -1.72
N VAL A 44 -5.16 -3.03 -1.26
CA VAL A 44 -5.11 -3.53 0.10
C VAL A 44 -3.91 -2.89 0.79
N LEU A 45 -4.17 -2.16 1.87
CA LEU A 45 -3.14 -1.46 2.64
C LEU A 45 -3.09 -2.06 4.05
N GLN A 46 -1.93 -2.59 4.43
CA GLN A 46 -1.67 -3.08 5.78
C GLN A 46 -0.19 -3.00 6.07
N ASP A 47 0.23 -2.45 7.21
CA ASP A 47 1.65 -2.43 7.54
C ASP A 47 2.15 -3.81 8.05
N ALA A 48 3.46 -4.04 7.91
CA ALA A 48 4.12 -5.28 8.31
C ALA A 48 4.60 -5.34 9.76
N ASP A 49 4.49 -4.25 10.54
CA ASP A 49 5.23 -4.11 11.81
C ASP A 49 6.69 -4.58 11.67
N GLU A 50 7.07 -5.55 12.49
CA GLU A 50 8.37 -6.21 12.56
C GLU A 50 8.57 -7.30 11.48
N PHE A 51 7.49 -7.77 10.86
CA PHE A 51 7.53 -8.85 9.88
C PHE A 51 8.03 -8.39 8.52
N SER A 52 8.43 -9.35 7.68
CA SER A 52 8.79 -9.08 6.29
C SER A 52 7.53 -8.82 5.45
N VAL A 53 7.72 -8.05 4.38
CA VAL A 53 6.67 -7.79 3.40
C VAL A 53 6.14 -9.09 2.80
N ASP A 54 7.04 -10.02 2.46
CA ASP A 54 6.66 -11.30 1.87
C ASP A 54 5.83 -12.18 2.81
N ARG A 55 6.15 -12.19 4.12
CA ARG A 55 5.33 -12.88 5.11
C ARG A 55 3.91 -12.33 5.11
N ILE A 56 3.75 -11.00 5.13
CA ILE A 56 2.42 -10.39 5.13
C ILE A 56 1.67 -10.66 3.82
N LYS A 57 2.36 -10.63 2.67
CA LYS A 57 1.76 -11.04 1.39
C LYS A 57 1.22 -12.47 1.47
N SER A 58 2.02 -13.42 1.96
CA SER A 58 1.58 -14.81 2.12
C SER A 58 0.41 -14.94 3.09
N GLU A 59 0.40 -14.18 4.19
CA GLU A 59 -0.72 -14.15 5.13
C GLU A 59 -2.00 -13.62 4.46
N LEU A 60 -1.91 -12.55 3.66
CA LEU A 60 -3.07 -12.01 2.93
C LEU A 60 -3.56 -12.98 1.85
N ASP A 61 -2.66 -13.61 1.11
CA ASP A 61 -3.03 -14.60 0.09
C ASP A 61 -3.70 -15.84 0.70
N ALA A 62 -3.32 -16.23 1.92
CA ALA A 62 -3.96 -17.34 2.65
C ALA A 62 -5.41 -17.04 3.06
N GLU A 63 -5.80 -15.76 3.15
CA GLU A 63 -7.19 -15.37 3.41
C GLU A 63 -8.10 -15.50 2.18
N LEU A 64 -7.53 -15.72 0.99
CA LEU A 64 -8.28 -15.82 -0.26
C LEU A 64 -8.85 -17.22 -0.46
N ARG A 65 -10.15 -17.32 -0.78
CA ARG A 65 -10.77 -18.61 -1.15
C ARG A 65 -10.14 -19.28 -2.38
N SER A 66 -9.56 -18.49 -3.26
CA SER A 66 -8.81 -18.97 -4.42
C SER A 66 -7.64 -18.03 -4.68
N PRO A 67 -6.46 -18.56 -5.04
CA PRO A 67 -5.25 -17.76 -5.23
C PRO A 67 -5.49 -16.55 -6.13
N ARG A 68 -4.77 -15.47 -5.85
CA ARG A 68 -4.73 -14.29 -6.72
C ARG A 68 -4.06 -14.67 -8.04
N GLY A 69 -4.73 -14.46 -9.16
CA GLY A 69 -4.11 -14.59 -10.48
C GLY A 69 -3.15 -13.43 -10.80
N ASP A 70 -2.13 -13.70 -11.62
CA ASP A 70 -1.09 -12.71 -11.99
C ASP A 70 -1.65 -11.44 -12.65
N ASN A 71 -2.75 -11.60 -13.37
CA ASN A 71 -3.45 -10.52 -14.09
C ASN A 71 -4.66 -9.96 -13.32
N GLU A 72 -4.87 -10.33 -12.06
CA GLU A 72 -5.94 -9.75 -11.25
C GLU A 72 -5.55 -8.33 -10.77
N PRO A 73 -6.46 -7.34 -10.87
CA PRO A 73 -6.18 -5.97 -10.46
C PRO A 73 -6.29 -5.77 -8.94
N ILE A 74 -5.55 -6.58 -8.18
CA ILE A 74 -5.46 -6.55 -6.71
C ILE A 74 -4.03 -6.19 -6.31
N VAL A 75 -3.83 -5.09 -5.60
CA VAL A 75 -2.53 -4.55 -5.19
C VAL A 75 -2.37 -4.66 -3.69
N TYR A 76 -1.24 -5.17 -3.23
CA TYR A 76 -0.84 -5.09 -1.84
C TYR A 76 0.16 -3.97 -1.62
N VAL A 77 -0.19 -3.01 -0.78
CA VAL A 77 0.67 -1.93 -0.32
C VAL A 77 0.98 -2.21 1.14
N ILE A 78 2.21 -2.62 1.42
CA ILE A 78 2.60 -3.12 2.74
C ILE A 78 3.80 -2.33 3.23
N PRO A 79 3.61 -1.12 3.81
CA PRO A 79 4.72 -0.40 4.43
C PRO A 79 5.25 -1.18 5.63
N ARG A 80 6.55 -1.07 5.95
CA ARG A 80 7.10 -1.67 7.16
C ARG A 80 7.12 -0.64 8.30
N TRP A 81 6.72 -1.09 9.49
CA TRP A 81 6.40 -0.26 10.66
C TRP A 81 5.27 0.75 10.41
N HIS A 82 5.53 1.80 9.62
CA HIS A 82 4.59 2.88 9.40
C HIS A 82 4.77 3.53 8.02
N ILE A 83 3.71 4.15 7.48
CA ILE A 83 3.77 4.88 6.21
C ILE A 83 4.71 6.10 6.27
N GLN A 84 4.93 6.64 7.47
CA GLN A 84 5.84 7.76 7.73
C GLN A 84 7.29 7.42 7.35
N THR A 85 7.68 6.15 7.34
CA THR A 85 8.99 5.71 6.84
C THR A 85 9.17 6.07 5.37
N TRP A 86 8.11 5.97 4.56
CA TRP A 86 8.17 6.37 3.14
C TRP A 86 8.25 7.89 3.00
N LEU A 87 7.57 8.65 3.86
CA LEU A 87 7.68 10.12 3.85
C LEU A 87 9.12 10.56 4.20
N ALA A 88 9.74 9.95 5.21
CA ALA A 88 11.13 10.22 5.58
C ALA A 88 12.09 9.93 4.41
N TYR A 89 11.90 8.80 3.72
CA TYR A 89 12.67 8.49 2.50
C TYR A 89 12.48 9.55 1.41
N LEU A 90 11.23 9.94 1.13
CA LEU A 90 10.92 10.94 0.10
C LEU A 90 11.46 12.34 0.42
N ASP A 91 11.66 12.63 1.71
CA ASP A 91 12.34 13.81 2.26
C ASP A 91 13.88 13.72 2.20
N GLY A 92 14.42 12.63 1.64
CA GLY A 92 15.86 12.44 1.46
C GLY A 92 16.58 11.89 2.69
N LYS A 93 15.85 11.37 3.69
CA LYS A 93 16.47 10.66 4.81
C LYS A 93 16.92 9.27 4.36
N ASN A 94 18.04 8.82 4.92
CA ASN A 94 18.43 7.42 4.82
C ASN A 94 17.60 6.62 5.83
N VAL A 95 16.73 5.74 5.35
CA VAL A 95 15.80 4.97 6.18
C VAL A 95 16.22 3.51 6.24
N ASP A 96 16.17 2.91 7.43
CA ASP A 96 16.39 1.47 7.63
C ASP A 96 15.15 0.83 8.25
N GLU A 97 14.44 0.01 7.47
CA GLU A 97 13.22 -0.66 7.92
C GLU A 97 13.49 -1.87 8.83
N LYS A 98 14.75 -2.28 9.03
CA LYS A 98 15.10 -3.36 9.96
C LYS A 98 15.03 -2.90 11.41
N ASN A 99 15.19 -1.60 11.64
CA ASN A 99 15.12 -0.99 12.95
C ASN A 99 13.79 -0.26 13.10
N LYS A 100 13.17 -0.36 14.27
CA LYS A 100 11.98 0.42 14.61
C LYS A 100 12.38 1.85 14.93
N GLU A 101 12.87 2.59 13.93
CA GLU A 101 13.04 4.02 14.05
C GLU A 101 11.68 4.71 13.95
N SER A 102 11.33 5.50 14.97
CA SER A 102 10.07 6.21 14.98
C SER A 102 10.17 7.49 14.15
N TYR A 103 9.85 7.38 12.86
CA TYR A 103 9.56 8.54 12.00
C TYR A 103 8.19 9.18 12.33
N GLN A 104 7.43 8.58 13.26
CA GLN A 104 6.10 9.03 13.64
C GLN A 104 6.12 10.41 14.33
N SER A 105 7.15 10.72 15.12
CA SER A 105 7.27 12.03 15.79
C SER A 105 7.48 13.18 14.79
N ALA A 106 8.28 12.96 13.75
CA ALA A 106 8.61 13.96 12.74
C ALA A 106 7.54 14.05 11.63
N TYR A 107 7.03 12.91 11.16
CA TYR A 107 6.18 12.85 9.97
C TYR A 107 4.71 12.46 10.28
N GLY A 108 4.35 12.20 11.54
CA GLY A 108 2.97 11.82 11.92
C GLY A 108 1.96 12.90 11.52
N LYS A 109 2.13 14.14 12.01
CA LYS A 109 1.26 15.26 11.64
C LYS A 109 1.27 15.58 10.14
N ILE A 110 2.43 15.45 9.51
CA ILE A 110 2.59 15.67 8.07
C ILE A 110 1.72 14.67 7.32
N SER A 111 1.79 13.38 7.65
CA SER A 111 1.05 12.30 6.99
C SER A 111 -0.47 12.41 7.09
N GLU A 112 -0.97 13.10 8.12
CA GLU A 112 -2.41 13.28 8.37
C GLU A 112 -2.95 14.59 7.77
N SER A 113 -2.10 15.38 7.13
CA SER A 113 -2.43 16.71 6.63
C SER A 113 -2.11 16.86 5.15
N LYS A 114 -2.45 18.04 4.60
CA LYS A 114 -2.13 18.37 3.21
C LYS A 114 -0.63 18.49 2.95
N ASP A 115 0.18 18.62 3.99
CA ASP A 115 1.63 18.76 3.85
C ASP A 115 2.27 17.47 3.30
N ALA A 116 1.60 16.32 3.42
CA ALA A 116 2.03 15.09 2.77
C ALA A 116 2.01 15.16 1.23
N HIS A 117 1.23 16.07 0.63
CA HIS A 117 1.07 16.15 -0.83
C HIS A 117 2.39 16.37 -1.55
N VAL A 118 3.32 17.15 -0.99
CA VAL A 118 4.62 17.41 -1.66
C VAL A 118 5.40 16.11 -1.88
N PHE A 119 5.34 15.17 -0.94
CA PHE A 119 5.98 13.86 -1.03
C PHE A 119 5.22 12.95 -1.98
N ILE A 120 3.89 12.91 -1.87
CA ILE A 120 3.01 12.07 -2.69
C ILE A 120 3.08 12.48 -4.17
N ASP A 121 3.04 13.78 -4.46
CA ASP A 121 3.10 14.31 -5.82
C ASP A 121 4.49 14.10 -6.44
N LYS A 122 5.55 14.22 -5.64
CA LYS A 122 6.91 13.87 -6.06
C LYS A 122 7.00 12.40 -6.45
N LEU A 123 6.56 11.49 -5.57
CA LEU A 123 6.55 10.05 -5.86
C LEU A 123 5.69 9.74 -7.10
N ALA A 124 4.49 10.32 -7.20
CA ALA A 124 3.61 10.13 -8.34
C ALA A 124 4.23 10.64 -9.65
N SER A 125 4.92 11.78 -9.61
CA SER A 125 5.65 12.33 -10.75
C SER A 125 6.81 11.42 -11.16
N ASP A 126 7.63 10.99 -10.19
CA ASP A 126 8.76 10.09 -10.44
C ASP A 126 8.27 8.76 -11.05
N CYS A 127 7.17 8.18 -10.53
CA CYS A 127 6.53 6.99 -11.11
C CYS A 127 5.99 7.23 -12.53
N ARG A 128 5.32 8.36 -12.79
CA ARG A 128 4.80 8.69 -14.14
C ARG A 128 5.92 8.79 -15.17
N ASN A 129 7.07 9.32 -14.76
CA ASN A 129 8.23 9.54 -15.62
C ASN A 129 9.19 8.33 -15.68
N ASN A 130 8.82 7.17 -15.12
CA ASN A 130 9.70 6.00 -15.02
C ASN A 130 11.06 6.29 -14.36
N LYS A 131 11.09 7.26 -13.43
CA LYS A 131 12.33 7.60 -12.75
C LYS A 131 12.65 6.53 -11.72
N GLN A 132 13.89 6.05 -11.76
CA GLN A 132 14.38 5.11 -10.76
C GLN A 132 14.54 5.81 -9.40
N LEU A 133 13.97 5.20 -8.37
CA LEU A 133 14.17 5.61 -6.99
C LEU A 133 15.57 5.16 -6.52
N GLU A 134 16.31 6.05 -5.90
CA GLU A 134 17.64 5.75 -5.37
C GLU A 134 17.52 5.12 -3.99
N SER A 135 18.00 3.88 -3.84
CA SER A 135 18.00 3.13 -2.57
C SER A 135 16.68 3.18 -1.77
N PRO A 136 15.51 2.92 -2.39
CA PRO A 136 14.24 2.92 -1.67
C PRO A 136 14.16 1.82 -0.61
N PRO A 137 13.37 2.02 0.46
CA PRO A 137 13.09 0.97 1.44
C PRO A 137 12.44 -0.25 0.78
N GLU A 138 12.69 -1.45 1.34
CA GLU A 138 12.25 -2.74 0.79
C GLU A 138 10.73 -2.77 0.57
N SER A 139 9.96 -2.23 1.52
CA SER A 139 8.51 -2.15 1.40
C SER A 139 8.03 -1.25 0.26
N LEU A 140 8.75 -0.17 -0.04
CA LEU A 140 8.44 0.71 -1.17
C LEU A 140 8.81 0.02 -2.50
N VAL A 141 9.93 -0.72 -2.55
CA VAL A 141 10.29 -1.56 -3.71
C VAL A 141 9.16 -2.53 -4.04
N ALA A 142 8.63 -3.22 -3.02
CA ALA A 142 7.52 -4.16 -3.19
C ALA A 142 6.23 -3.48 -3.71
N ALA A 143 5.93 -2.27 -3.22
CA ALA A 143 4.78 -1.50 -3.70
C ALA A 143 4.98 -1.00 -5.14
N CYS A 144 6.19 -0.59 -5.51
CA CYS A 144 6.54 -0.21 -6.89
C CYS A 144 6.36 -1.41 -7.85
N ALA A 145 6.76 -2.61 -7.45
CA ALA A 145 6.56 -3.82 -8.26
C ALA A 145 5.06 -4.12 -8.50
N GLU A 146 4.21 -3.95 -7.50
CA GLU A 146 2.76 -4.09 -7.66
C GLU A 146 2.18 -2.99 -8.56
N PHE A 147 2.64 -1.74 -8.43
CA PHE A 147 2.25 -0.64 -9.32
C PHE A 147 2.62 -0.93 -10.78
N ASP A 148 3.84 -1.39 -11.04
CA ASP A 148 4.32 -1.73 -12.38
C ASP A 148 3.58 -2.93 -12.98
N ARG A 149 3.18 -3.89 -12.17
CA ARG A 149 2.31 -4.99 -12.60
C ARG A 149 0.96 -4.44 -13.06
N ILE A 150 0.27 -3.65 -12.23
CA ILE A 150 -1.04 -3.07 -12.60
C ILE A 150 -0.95 -2.13 -13.79
N ARG A 151 0.10 -1.30 -13.86
CA ARG A 151 0.31 -0.37 -14.97
C ARG A 151 0.42 -1.09 -16.32
N ARG A 152 0.92 -2.32 -16.35
CA ARG A 152 0.99 -3.15 -17.56
C ARG A 152 -0.35 -3.83 -17.91
N LEU A 153 -1.28 -3.92 -16.98
CA LEU A 153 -2.60 -4.54 -17.19
C LEU A 153 -3.65 -3.55 -17.74
N LEU A 154 -3.37 -2.25 -17.71
CA LEU A 154 -4.30 -1.16 -18.07
C LEU A 154 -3.83 -0.45 -19.34
#